data_AF-X0USI0-F1
#
_entry.id   AF-X0USI0-F1
#
_cell.length_a   1.000
_cell.length_b   1.000
_cell.length_c   1.000
_cell.angle_alpha   90.00
_cell.angle_beta   90.00
_cell.angle_gamma   90.00
#
_symmetry.space_group_name_H-M   'P 1'
#
loop_
_entity.id
_entity.type
_entity.pdbx_description
1 polymer ?
#
loop_
_entity_poly.entity_id
_entity_poly.type
_entity_poly.pdbx_seq_one_letter_code
_entity_poly.pdbx_strand_id
1 'polypeptide(L)'
;FKARGDDPPFFACLVNTSDIDSNSWIKVITNKGTYETSLMNLENYDIRRYEYFNTPLIEFQKMIERGVMPQTHEHILDKTAVFLAGVKSHRERNGAKVRIDELEDDYYVQADKGVEKYPDGMFKDK
;
A
#
# COMPACT_ATOMS: atom_id res chain seq x y z
N PHE A 1 14.20 -2.93 1.62
CA PHE A 1 14.18 -1.58 1.04
C PHE A 1 15.63 -1.17 0.76
N LYS A 2 16.02 -0.90 -0.49
CA LYS A 2 17.38 -0.42 -0.78
C LYS A 2 17.51 1.03 -0.27
N ALA A 3 18.68 1.38 0.24
CA ALA A 3 19.03 2.77 0.53
C ALA A 3 18.88 3.61 -0.75
N ARG A 4 18.31 4.82 -0.63
CA ARG A 4 18.36 5.85 -1.69
C ARG A 4 19.41 6.88 -1.25
N GLY A 5 20.47 7.05 -2.03
CA GLY A 5 21.58 7.96 -1.69
C GLY A 5 22.45 7.46 -0.53
N ASP A 6 22.98 8.38 0.27
CA ASP A 6 23.86 8.09 1.40
C ASP A 6 23.12 7.72 2.69
N ASP A 7 21.78 7.65 2.64
CA ASP A 7 20.98 7.35 3.83
C ASP A 7 21.07 5.86 4.22
N PRO A 8 21.26 5.54 5.52
CA PRO A 8 21.33 4.17 5.97
C PRO A 8 20.01 3.42 5.69
N PRO A 9 20.07 2.11 5.40
CA PRO A 9 18.87 1.30 5.24
C PRO A 9 17.99 1.41 6.50
N PHE A 10 16.73 1.78 6.33
CA PHE A 10 15.75 1.77 7.41
C PHE A 10 14.81 0.56 7.25
N PHE A 11 14.31 0.08 8.37
CA PHE A 11 13.27 -0.94 8.40
C PHE A 11 11.96 -0.27 8.76
N ALA A 12 10.99 -0.35 7.84
CA ALA A 12 9.60 -0.03 8.12
C ALA A 12 8.81 -1.33 8.13
N CYS A 13 7.99 -1.52 9.15
CA CYS A 13 7.03 -2.61 9.23
C CYS A 13 5.67 -2.03 9.63
N LEU A 14 4.61 -2.53 9.01
CA LEU A 14 3.25 -2.33 9.52
C LEU A 14 3.06 -3.36 10.63
N VAL A 15 2.95 -2.89 11.86
CA VAL A 15 2.72 -3.76 13.01
C VAL A 15 1.25 -3.67 13.37
N ASN A 16 0.57 -4.82 13.37
CA ASN A 16 -0.75 -4.93 13.94
C ASN A 16 -0.60 -5.20 15.43
N THR A 17 -0.83 -4.19 16.26
CA THR A 17 -0.85 -4.33 17.71
C THR A 17 -2.22 -4.83 18.14
N SER A 18 -2.28 -5.84 19.01
CA SER A 18 -3.54 -6.39 19.56
C SER A 18 -4.21 -5.47 20.60
N ASP A 19 -3.88 -4.18 20.60
CA ASP A 19 -4.41 -3.19 21.54
C ASP A 19 -5.73 -2.59 21.05
N ILE A 20 -6.57 -2.25 22.03
CA ILE A 20 -7.99 -1.88 21.92
C ILE A 20 -8.27 -0.62 21.07
N ASP A 21 -7.25 0.17 20.72
CA ASP A 21 -7.45 1.51 20.14
C ASP A 21 -6.86 1.72 18.73
N SER A 22 -6.18 0.74 18.13
CA SER A 22 -5.63 0.90 16.77
C SER A 22 -5.10 -0.39 16.14
N ASN A 23 -5.54 -0.67 14.92
CA ASN A 23 -5.04 -1.76 14.06
C ASN A 23 -4.05 -1.28 12.99
N SER A 24 -3.54 -0.06 13.08
CA SER A 24 -2.67 0.52 12.03
C SER A 24 -1.73 1.60 12.58
N TRP A 25 -0.48 1.21 12.79
CA TRP A 25 0.62 2.10 13.19
C TRP A 25 1.75 2.07 12.16
N ILE A 26 2.42 3.21 11.99
CA ILE A 26 3.69 3.31 11.29
C ILE A 26 4.76 3.70 12.30
N LYS A 27 5.77 2.83 12.44
CA LYS A 27 6.96 3.08 13.24
C LYS A 27 8.19 3.08 12.34
N VAL A 28 8.93 4.17 12.35
CA VAL A 28 10.17 4.35 11.61
C VAL A 28 11.31 4.47 12.61
N ILE A 29 12.20 3.49 12.61
CA ILE A 29 13.38 3.47 13.47
C ILE A 29 14.58 3.88 12.63
N THR A 30 15.28 4.94 13.05
CA THR A 30 16.48 5.47 12.41
C THR A 30 17.64 5.48 13.40
N ASN A 31 18.86 5.74 12.93
CA ASN A 31 20.02 5.97 13.81
C ASN A 31 19.91 7.26 14.64
N LYS A 32 19.01 8.18 14.28
CA LYS A 32 18.80 9.46 14.97
C LYS A 32 17.60 9.44 15.93
N GLY A 33 16.86 8.33 15.99
CA GLY A 33 15.69 8.19 16.85
C GLY A 33 14.55 7.44 16.18
N THR A 34 13.43 7.42 16.88
CA THR A 34 12.21 6.70 16.50
C THR A 34 11.08 7.69 16.26
N TYR A 35 10.39 7.54 15.14
CA TYR A 35 9.18 8.28 14.80
C TYR A 35 8.01 7.31 14.72
N GLU A 36 6.90 7.66 15.37
CA GLU A 36 5.71 6.81 15.43
C GLU A 36 4.48 7.65 15.11
N THR A 37 3.57 7.10 14.31
CA THR A 37 2.26 7.68 14.08
C THR A 37 1.20 6.58 14.07
N SER A 38 0.11 6.82 14.80
CA SER A 38 -1.10 6.00 14.73
C SER A 38 -1.96 6.53 13.59
N LEU A 39 -2.40 5.64 12.71
CA LEU A 39 -3.28 6.03 11.61
C LEU A 39 -4.73 6.25 12.09
N MET A 40 -5.09 5.90 13.32
CA MET A 40 -6.48 5.76 13.78
C MET A 40 -6.88 6.59 15.01
N ASN A 41 -6.33 7.79 15.21
CA ASN A 41 -6.81 8.66 16.29
C ASN A 41 -7.97 9.58 15.86
N LEU A 42 -9.05 8.99 15.32
CA LEU A 42 -10.25 9.72 14.87
C LEU A 42 -11.51 9.09 15.46
N GLU A 43 -12.27 9.92 16.20
CA GLU A 43 -13.37 9.52 17.10
C GLU A 43 -14.57 8.86 16.38
N ASN A 44 -14.71 8.99 15.07
CA ASN A 44 -15.84 8.45 14.29
C ASN A 44 -15.40 7.86 12.93
N TYR A 45 -16.08 6.79 12.52
CA TYR A 45 -15.96 6.12 11.22
C TYR A 45 -16.11 7.07 10.02
N ASP A 46 -17.03 8.01 10.06
CA ASP A 46 -17.24 8.95 8.96
C ASP A 46 -16.07 9.92 8.79
N ILE A 47 -15.50 10.38 9.92
CA ILE A 47 -14.30 11.24 9.93
C ILE A 47 -13.10 10.46 9.38
N ARG A 48 -12.96 9.18 9.75
CA ARG A 48 -11.90 8.31 9.19
C ARG A 48 -12.01 8.18 7.68
N ARG A 49 -13.21 7.92 7.15
CA ARG A 49 -13.42 7.87 5.69
C ARG A 49 -13.08 9.20 5.02
N TYR A 50 -13.50 10.31 5.62
CA TYR A 50 -13.19 11.64 5.11
C TYR A 50 -11.67 11.87 5.03
N GLU A 51 -10.92 11.61 6.10
CA GLU A 51 -9.47 11.81 6.13
C GLU A 51 -8.70 10.89 5.16
N TYR A 52 -9.06 9.60 5.10
CA TYR A 52 -8.35 8.64 4.23
C TYR A 52 -8.65 8.83 2.74
N PHE A 53 -9.88 9.21 2.38
CA PHE A 53 -10.27 9.32 0.97
C PHE A 53 -10.09 10.73 0.41
N ASN A 54 -10.12 11.78 1.23
CA ASN A 54 -9.93 13.14 0.71
C ASN A 54 -8.55 13.36 0.11
N THR A 55 -7.49 12.90 0.76
CA THR A 55 -6.13 13.10 0.23
C THR A 55 -5.99 12.45 -1.16
N PRO A 56 -6.34 11.17 -1.37
CA PRO A 56 -6.40 10.58 -2.71
C PRO A 56 -7.34 11.30 -3.69
N LEU A 57 -8.53 11.74 -3.25
CA LEU A 57 -9.49 12.44 -4.11
C LEU A 57 -8.98 13.81 -4.58
N ILE A 58 -8.31 14.56 -3.70
CA ILE A 58 -7.68 15.84 -4.03
C ILE A 58 -6.51 15.62 -5.00
N GLU A 59 -5.68 14.60 -4.78
CA GLU A 59 -4.60 14.27 -5.72
C GLU A 59 -5.14 13.78 -7.08
N PHE A 60 -6.25 13.04 -7.10
CA PHE A 60 -6.95 12.66 -8.32
C PHE A 60 -7.51 13.89 -9.06
N GLN A 61 -8.15 14.82 -8.35
CA GLN A 61 -8.63 16.07 -8.95
C GLN A 61 -7.46 16.87 -9.55
N LYS A 62 -6.35 17.04 -8.81
CA LYS A 62 -5.14 17.71 -9.31
C LYS A 62 -4.59 17.04 -10.56
N MET A 63 -4.61 15.71 -10.61
CA MET A 63 -4.17 14.94 -11.78
C MET A 63 -5.02 15.26 -13.01
N ILE A 64 -6.34 15.35 -12.86
CA ILE A 64 -7.26 15.74 -13.95
C ILE A 64 -7.04 17.20 -14.36
N GLU A 65 -6.98 18.12 -13.41
CA GLU A 65 -6.87 19.56 -13.67
C GLU A 65 -5.51 19.97 -14.25
N ARG A 66 -4.43 19.33 -13.81
CA ARG A 66 -3.04 19.68 -14.16
C ARG A 66 -2.43 18.75 -15.20
N GLY A 67 -3.04 17.59 -15.46
CA GLY A 67 -2.50 16.56 -16.34
C GLY A 67 -1.21 15.92 -15.81
N VAL A 68 -0.94 16.00 -14.50
CA VAL A 68 0.30 15.48 -13.89
C VAL A 68 -0.05 14.35 -12.92
N MET A 69 0.54 13.18 -13.15
CA MET A 69 0.44 12.05 -12.23
C MET A 69 1.24 12.33 -10.94
N PRO A 70 0.65 12.15 -9.74
CA PRO A 70 1.37 12.35 -8.47
C PRO A 70 2.45 11.30 -8.22
N GLN A 71 2.39 10.16 -8.88
CA GLN A 71 3.37 9.09 -8.82
C GLN A 71 3.68 8.59 -10.24
N THR A 72 4.94 8.28 -10.50
CA THR A 72 5.32 7.71 -11.79
C THR A 72 4.78 6.29 -11.93
N HIS A 73 4.70 5.81 -13.18
CA HIS A 73 4.30 4.45 -13.48
C HIS A 73 5.20 3.42 -12.77
N GLU A 74 6.52 3.62 -12.78
CA GLU A 74 7.49 2.75 -12.12
C GLU A 74 7.25 2.69 -10.61
N HIS A 75 6.90 3.83 -9.99
CA HIS A 75 6.63 3.87 -8.55
C HIS A 75 5.37 3.08 -8.19
N ILE A 76 4.36 3.06 -9.07
CA ILE A 76 3.16 2.24 -8.90
C ILE A 76 3.51 0.76 -9.04
N LEU A 77 4.27 0.39 -10.08
CA LEU A 77 4.72 -0.99 -10.29
C LEU A 77 5.53 -1.52 -9.10
N ASP A 78 6.50 -0.76 -8.60
CA ASP A 78 7.34 -1.14 -7.47
C ASP A 78 6.50 -1.45 -6.21
N LYS A 79 5.49 -0.62 -5.91
CA LYS A 79 4.59 -0.82 -4.76
C LYS A 79 3.74 -2.08 -4.93
N THR A 80 3.19 -2.28 -6.12
CA THR A 80 2.43 -3.49 -6.44
C THR A 80 3.29 -4.73 -6.30
N ALA A 81 4.54 -4.69 -6.78
CA ALA A 81 5.48 -5.80 -6.69
C ALA A 81 5.83 -6.15 -5.22
N VAL A 82 5.96 -5.16 -4.33
CA VAL A 82 6.12 -5.40 -2.88
C VAL A 82 4.94 -6.18 -2.31
N PHE A 83 3.72 -5.78 -2.66
CA PHE A 83 2.51 -6.47 -2.19
C PHE A 83 2.46 -7.92 -2.70
N LEU A 84 2.69 -8.12 -4.00
CA LEU A 84 2.71 -9.44 -4.64
C LEU A 84 3.80 -10.35 -4.05
N ALA A 85 5.00 -9.83 -3.78
CA ALA A 85 6.07 -10.56 -3.12
C ALA A 85 5.68 -11.01 -1.70
N GLY A 86 4.93 -10.19 -0.96
CA GLY A 86 4.35 -10.56 0.34
C GLY A 86 3.36 -11.71 0.22
N VAL A 87 2.49 -11.70 -0.80
CA VAL A 87 1.54 -12.79 -1.06
C VAL A 87 2.29 -14.08 -1.45
N LYS A 88 3.28 -14.00 -2.34
CA LYS A 88 4.12 -15.14 -2.75
C LYS A 88 4.87 -15.75 -1.57
N SER A 89 5.44 -14.89 -0.72
CA SER A 89 6.11 -15.28 0.52
C SER A 89 5.20 -16.14 1.39
N HIS A 90 3.97 -15.67 1.64
CA HIS A 90 3.01 -16.38 2.47
C HIS A 90 2.55 -17.70 1.85
N ARG A 91 2.13 -17.69 0.57
CA ARG A 91 1.47 -18.84 -0.08
C ARG A 91 2.42 -19.94 -0.53
N GLU A 92 3.62 -19.58 -0.98
CA GLU A 92 4.52 -20.50 -1.69
C GLU A 92 5.83 -20.74 -0.95
N ARG A 93 6.21 -19.83 -0.05
CA ARG A 93 7.48 -19.90 0.68
C ARG A 93 7.30 -20.02 2.21
N ASN A 94 6.08 -20.31 2.67
CA ASN A 94 5.75 -20.45 4.10
C ASN A 94 6.23 -19.26 4.96
N GLY A 95 6.04 -18.05 4.44
CA GLY A 95 6.48 -16.80 5.07
C GLY A 95 7.98 -16.49 4.94
N ALA A 96 8.76 -17.30 4.22
CA ALA A 96 10.16 -16.97 3.94
C ALA A 96 10.28 -15.78 2.98
N LYS A 97 11.38 -15.03 3.08
CA LYS A 97 11.62 -13.82 2.29
C LYS A 97 11.59 -14.13 0.79
N VAL A 98 10.93 -13.25 0.03
CA VAL A 98 10.92 -13.26 -1.44
C VAL A 98 11.55 -11.96 -1.91
N ARG A 99 12.48 -12.04 -2.88
CA ARG A 99 13.02 -10.84 -3.48
C ARG A 99 12.06 -10.33 -4.56
N ILE A 100 11.96 -9.02 -4.68
CA ILE A 100 11.07 -8.38 -5.67
C ILE A 100 11.54 -8.66 -7.09
N ASP A 101 12.85 -8.78 -7.31
CA ASP A 101 13.45 -9.12 -8.61
C ASP A 101 13.31 -10.61 -8.99
N GLU A 102 12.73 -11.43 -8.11
CA GLU A 102 12.38 -12.84 -8.37
C GLU A 102 10.86 -13.02 -8.60
N LEU A 103 10.09 -11.94 -8.60
CA LEU A 103 8.68 -11.98 -8.97
C LEU A 103 8.60 -12.20 -10.49
N GLU A 104 7.81 -13.18 -10.95
CA GLU A 104 7.58 -13.30 -12.39
C GLU A 104 6.76 -12.10 -12.89
N ASP A 105 7.02 -11.62 -14.11
CA ASP A 105 6.32 -10.47 -14.70
C ASP A 105 4.81 -10.72 -14.85
N ASP A 106 4.40 -11.99 -14.98
CA ASP A 106 3.02 -12.44 -15.08
C ASP A 106 2.43 -12.90 -13.75
N TYR A 107 3.15 -12.73 -12.62
CA TYR A 107 2.65 -13.13 -11.32
C TYR A 107 1.46 -12.25 -10.90
N TYR A 108 0.31 -12.89 -10.73
CA TYR A 108 -0.92 -12.23 -10.30
C TYR A 108 -1.55 -12.97 -9.13
N VAL A 109 -2.40 -12.26 -8.40
CA VAL A 109 -3.23 -12.83 -7.33
C VAL A 109 -4.67 -12.56 -7.71
N GLN A 110 -5.44 -13.63 -7.92
CA GLN A 110 -6.88 -13.50 -8.14
C GLN A 110 -7.54 -12.89 -6.89
N ALA A 111 -8.10 -11.69 -7.04
CA ALA A 111 -9.01 -11.14 -6.06
C ALA A 111 -10.36 -11.88 -6.23
N ASP A 112 -10.74 -12.64 -5.20
CA ASP A 112 -11.95 -13.46 -5.12
C ASP A 112 -12.08 -14.65 -6.08
N LYS A 113 -12.56 -15.78 -5.56
CA LYS A 113 -12.97 -16.92 -6.39
C LYS A 113 -14.19 -16.50 -7.21
N GLY A 114 -14.04 -16.44 -8.53
CA GLY A 114 -15.18 -16.36 -9.45
C GLY A 114 -15.54 -14.99 -10.01
N VAL A 115 -14.72 -13.96 -9.82
CA VAL A 115 -14.89 -12.68 -10.54
C VAL A 115 -13.70 -12.44 -11.46
N GLU A 116 -13.67 -13.16 -12.59
CA GLU A 116 -12.76 -12.84 -13.71
C GLU A 116 -13.31 -11.69 -14.58
N LYS A 117 -14.59 -11.35 -14.43
CA LYS A 117 -15.28 -10.29 -15.15
C LYS A 117 -16.14 -9.48 -14.19
N TYR A 118 -16.07 -8.16 -14.29
CA TYR A 118 -17.00 -7.28 -13.57
C TYR A 118 -18.45 -7.66 -13.91
N PRO A 119 -19.39 -7.59 -12.96
CA PRO A 119 -20.81 -7.81 -13.24
C PRO A 119 -21.28 -6.94 -14.41
N ASP A 120 -22.11 -7.52 -15.28
CA ASP A 120 -22.70 -6.78 -16.40
C ASP A 120 -23.39 -5.50 -15.90
N GLY A 121 -23.04 -4.36 -16.48
CA GLY A 121 -23.60 -3.06 -16.12
C GLY A 121 -22.99 -2.39 -14.87
N MET A 122 -21.91 -2.93 -14.29
CA MET A 122 -21.19 -2.28 -13.18
C MET A 122 -20.62 -0.91 -13.57
N PHE A 123 -20.09 -0.80 -14.79
CA PHE A 123 -19.76 0.48 -15.40
C PHE A 123 -20.87 0.78 -16.40
N LYS A 124 -21.76 1.69 -16.03
CA LYS A 124 -22.71 2.23 -17.01
C LYS A 124 -21.90 3.03 -18.02
N ASP A 125 -22.01 2.67 -19.30
CA ASP A 125 -21.51 3.48 -20.38
C ASP A 125 -22.16 4.87 -20.31
N LYS A 126 -21.34 5.89 -20.52
CA LYS A 126 -21.72 7.30 -20.43
C LYS A 126 -22.81 7.68 -21.42
#